data_AF-A0A7C4E2M2-F1
#
_entry.id   AF-A0A7C4E2M2-F1
#
_cell.length_a   1.000
_cell.length_b   1.000
_cell.length_c   1.000
_cell.angle_alpha   90.00
_cell.angle_beta   90.00
_cell.angle_gamma   90.00
#
_symmetry.space_group_name_H-M   'P 1'
#
loop_
_entity.id
_entity.type
_entity.pdbx_description
1 polymer ?
#
loop_
_entity_poly.entity_id
_entity_poly.type
_entity_poly.pdbx_seq_one_letter_code
_entity_poly.pdbx_strand_id
1 'polypeptide(L)'
;MNEQLEKIRSLEELTKGFSYDGLENFLFHNGFSVKIDRYYAFDPKGLDISEVFDFAEREVDGLVRNLKVFTVKLGRELSDRMSKKMQYEFAKDILRREYLDAGIFVFHDDVGNFRFSLVFKLVFGVRHKYSYYKRYTFFVSPHTPNKTFILQLGKCDFSTFDSIKEAFSVEPVTKEFYDKIQTWYFWALDAAMEGKIFFPSDKKYSDDLERSREISNATNLIRLITRIIFVWFIKQKGLIPDEIFDDDSLKKIVRDFGKGDNYYNAILQNLFFATLNTPINERGWAESEPFKGIFKDYGVKSLYRYEDKFLISKNEVLELFKKVPFLNGGLFDCLDKEDEKGKVIYVDGFSRNPKKMAIIPDYFFFAKDERQVDLSEYGLGGNKKVKGLIEILKEYNFTTDEATPIDQEVALDPELLGKVFENLLASYNPETATTARKATGSYYTPREIVEYMVDVSLREYFRAKLPEIEREKIDILLSYSEEVPEFSDEEKRRILSLIGKIKILDPACGSGAFPMGVLHKLVHILQKIDPNNKYWLELQREKAIEESERAFEESDKAKREEMLIEINEAFDESINYPDYARKLYLIENCIYGVDIQPIAIQISKLRFFISLVLDQKIDRSR
;
A
#
# COMPACT_ATOMS: atom_id res chain seq x y z
N MET A 1 -5.30 -27.72 -22.49
CA MET A 1 -5.61 -26.38 -23.03
C MET A 1 -7.10 -26.05 -22.90
N ASN A 2 -8.03 -26.94 -23.30
CA ASN A 2 -9.48 -26.70 -23.12
C ASN A 2 -9.93 -26.61 -21.65
N GLU A 3 -9.41 -27.45 -20.76
CA GLU A 3 -9.88 -27.52 -19.38
C GLU A 3 -9.52 -26.28 -18.54
N GLN A 4 -8.34 -25.69 -18.77
CA GLN A 4 -7.92 -24.45 -18.11
C GLN A 4 -8.70 -23.23 -18.63
N LEU A 5 -9.08 -23.22 -19.92
CA LEU A 5 -9.92 -22.18 -20.50
C LEU A 5 -11.34 -22.23 -19.92
N GLU A 6 -11.90 -23.42 -19.73
CA GLU A 6 -13.23 -23.58 -19.11
C GLU A 6 -13.20 -23.18 -17.62
N LYS A 7 -12.12 -23.48 -16.88
CA LYS A 7 -11.92 -22.97 -15.51
C LYS A 7 -11.94 -21.44 -15.46
N ILE A 8 -11.15 -20.79 -16.32
CA ILE A 8 -11.07 -19.33 -16.37
C ILE A 8 -12.43 -18.73 -16.73
N ARG A 9 -13.14 -19.29 -17.72
CA ARG A 9 -14.50 -18.86 -18.07
C ARG A 9 -15.48 -18.99 -16.90
N SER A 10 -15.45 -20.10 -16.15
CA SER A 10 -16.34 -20.29 -15.00
C SER A 10 -16.08 -19.24 -13.91
N LEU A 11 -14.82 -18.86 -13.69
CA LEU A 11 -14.45 -17.78 -12.76
C LEU A 11 -14.89 -16.40 -13.29
N GLU A 12 -14.68 -16.12 -14.58
CA GLU A 12 -15.13 -14.88 -15.21
C GLU A 12 -16.64 -14.69 -15.05
N GLU A 13 -17.45 -15.73 -15.30
CA GLU A 13 -18.89 -15.68 -15.06
C GLU A 13 -19.22 -15.47 -13.58
N LEU A 14 -18.58 -16.20 -12.65
CA LEU A 14 -18.82 -16.03 -11.21
C LEU A 14 -18.49 -14.61 -10.73
N THR A 15 -17.50 -13.94 -11.32
CA THR A 15 -17.12 -12.57 -10.96
C THR A 15 -18.10 -11.49 -11.46
N LYS A 16 -19.00 -11.81 -12.40
CA LYS A 16 -20.08 -10.90 -12.82
C LYS A 16 -21.21 -10.80 -11.79
N GLY A 17 -21.23 -11.72 -10.82
CA GLY A 17 -22.22 -11.80 -9.75
C GLY A 17 -22.26 -13.21 -9.18
N PHE A 18 -22.19 -13.33 -7.86
CA PHE A 18 -22.26 -14.62 -7.19
C PHE A 18 -23.51 -15.41 -7.61
N SER A 19 -23.31 -16.67 -8.00
CA SER A 19 -24.38 -17.62 -8.26
C SER A 19 -23.95 -19.02 -7.84
N TYR A 20 -24.90 -19.81 -7.32
CA TYR A 20 -24.63 -21.20 -6.96
C TYR A 20 -24.20 -22.02 -8.19
N ASP A 21 -24.87 -21.84 -9.33
CA ASP A 21 -24.50 -22.52 -10.59
C ASP A 21 -23.09 -22.14 -11.05
N GLY A 22 -22.70 -20.86 -10.92
CA GLY A 22 -21.35 -20.41 -11.25
C GLY A 22 -20.30 -21.05 -10.34
N LEU A 23 -20.57 -21.12 -9.04
CA LEU A 23 -19.68 -21.75 -8.07
C LEU A 23 -19.58 -23.27 -8.29
N GLU A 24 -20.70 -23.95 -8.52
CA GLU A 24 -20.77 -25.38 -8.84
C GLU A 24 -19.94 -25.70 -10.09
N ASN A 25 -20.13 -24.94 -11.17
CA ASN A 25 -19.34 -25.12 -12.39
C ASN A 25 -17.84 -24.95 -12.13
N PHE A 26 -17.44 -23.92 -11.39
CA PHE A 26 -16.03 -23.72 -11.05
C PHE A 26 -15.45 -24.87 -10.22
N LEU A 27 -16.17 -25.31 -9.19
CA LEU A 27 -15.73 -26.38 -8.30
C LEU A 27 -15.67 -27.74 -9.03
N PHE A 28 -16.65 -28.04 -9.89
CA PHE A 28 -16.67 -29.26 -10.69
C PHE A 28 -15.45 -29.37 -11.62
N HIS A 29 -15.10 -28.31 -12.34
CA HIS A 29 -13.89 -28.29 -13.18
C HIS A 29 -12.59 -28.39 -12.36
N ASN A 30 -12.67 -28.11 -11.05
CA ASN A 30 -11.58 -28.31 -10.10
C ASN A 30 -11.79 -29.57 -9.25
N GLY A 31 -12.43 -30.61 -9.79
CA GLY A 31 -12.44 -31.95 -9.19
C GLY A 31 -13.14 -32.06 -7.83
N PHE A 32 -13.94 -31.07 -7.44
CA PHE A 32 -14.78 -31.16 -6.25
C PHE A 32 -16.03 -31.99 -6.54
N SER A 33 -16.43 -32.79 -5.55
CA SER A 33 -17.73 -33.43 -5.52
C SER A 33 -18.73 -32.48 -4.89
N VAL A 34 -19.64 -31.92 -5.71
CA VAL A 34 -20.67 -30.98 -5.25
C VAL A 34 -21.75 -31.75 -4.49
N LYS A 35 -22.03 -31.30 -3.28
CA LYS A 35 -23.01 -31.86 -2.34
C LYS A 35 -23.67 -30.68 -1.65
N ILE A 36 -24.89 -30.33 -2.04
CA ILE A 36 -25.58 -29.14 -1.52
C ILE A 36 -26.47 -29.57 -0.36
N ASP A 37 -25.88 -29.66 0.82
CA ASP A 37 -26.56 -30.04 2.05
C ASP A 37 -26.77 -28.83 2.95
N ARG A 38 -28.02 -28.61 3.39
CA ARG A 38 -28.34 -27.50 4.30
C ARG A 38 -27.62 -27.72 5.63
N TYR A 39 -26.79 -26.76 6.02
CA TYR A 39 -25.99 -26.83 7.23
C TYR A 39 -26.61 -25.95 8.32
N TYR A 40 -27.03 -26.56 9.42
CA TYR A 40 -27.60 -25.81 10.54
C TYR A 40 -26.49 -25.30 11.46
N ALA A 41 -26.04 -24.08 11.22
CA ALA A 41 -25.14 -23.36 12.11
C ALA A 41 -25.90 -22.31 12.93
N PHE A 42 -25.54 -22.17 14.19
CA PHE A 42 -25.98 -21.03 15.00
C PHE A 42 -25.20 -19.79 14.53
N ASP A 43 -25.82 -18.61 14.53
CA ASP A 43 -25.16 -17.32 14.29
C ASP A 43 -24.85 -16.66 15.65
N PRO A 44 -23.75 -17.03 16.34
CA PRO A 44 -23.46 -16.53 17.67
C PRO A 44 -23.04 -15.05 17.70
N LYS A 45 -22.78 -14.41 16.55
CA LYS A 45 -22.15 -13.08 16.49
C LYS A 45 -22.93 -12.04 15.68
N GLY A 46 -24.17 -12.33 15.26
CA GLY A 46 -25.00 -11.38 14.53
C GLY A 46 -24.45 -11.08 13.14
N LEU A 47 -24.02 -12.12 12.42
CA LEU A 47 -23.60 -12.02 11.04
C LEU A 47 -24.76 -11.68 10.09
N ASP A 48 -26.00 -11.89 10.53
CA ASP A 48 -27.22 -11.81 9.74
C ASP A 48 -27.23 -12.91 8.67
N ILE A 49 -27.03 -14.15 9.11
CA ILE A 49 -26.98 -15.32 8.23
C ILE A 49 -28.40 -15.76 7.90
N SER A 50 -28.71 -15.79 6.60
CA SER A 50 -29.98 -16.30 6.11
C SER A 50 -29.89 -17.80 5.84
N GLU A 51 -28.83 -18.27 5.18
CA GLU A 51 -28.67 -19.68 4.80
C GLU A 51 -27.20 -20.12 4.83
N VAL A 52 -26.98 -21.42 5.10
CA VAL A 52 -25.66 -22.05 5.06
C VAL A 52 -25.79 -23.41 4.40
N PHE A 53 -24.87 -23.71 3.48
CA PHE A 53 -24.76 -25.02 2.85
C PHE A 53 -23.34 -25.57 3.03
N ASP A 54 -23.22 -26.83 3.42
CA ASP A 54 -22.06 -27.65 3.02
C ASP A 54 -22.27 -27.91 1.53
N PHE A 55 -21.38 -27.42 0.67
CA PHE A 55 -21.63 -27.23 -0.75
C PHE A 55 -20.82 -28.18 -1.64
N ALA A 56 -19.58 -28.48 -1.25
CA ALA A 56 -18.74 -29.40 -2.00
C ALA A 56 -17.60 -29.94 -1.14
N GLU A 57 -16.99 -31.04 -1.57
CA GLU A 57 -15.79 -31.57 -0.95
C GLU A 57 -14.79 -32.13 -1.96
N ARG A 58 -13.52 -32.15 -1.59
CA ARG A 58 -12.44 -32.74 -2.39
C ARG A 58 -11.35 -33.34 -1.50
N GLU A 59 -10.81 -34.48 -1.91
CA GLU A 59 -9.58 -35.03 -1.35
C GLU A 59 -8.37 -34.20 -1.81
N VAL A 60 -7.56 -33.76 -0.86
CA VAL A 60 -6.42 -32.85 -1.11
C VAL A 60 -5.19 -33.37 -0.38
N ASP A 61 -4.10 -33.53 -1.10
CA ASP A 61 -2.83 -33.98 -0.54
C ASP A 61 -2.31 -32.98 0.51
N GLY A 62 -1.99 -33.49 1.70
CA GLY A 62 -1.52 -32.66 2.82
C GLY A 62 -2.62 -32.26 3.82
N LEU A 63 -3.88 -32.66 3.61
CA LEU A 63 -4.94 -32.60 4.63
C LEU A 63 -5.30 -34.02 5.11
N VAL A 64 -5.67 -34.16 6.39
CA VAL A 64 -6.08 -35.47 6.94
C VAL A 64 -7.52 -35.78 6.56
N ARG A 65 -8.36 -34.75 6.38
CA ARG A 65 -9.74 -34.86 5.92
C ARG A 65 -9.93 -34.08 4.62
N ASN A 66 -10.98 -34.44 3.88
CA ASN A 66 -11.41 -33.71 2.69
C ASN A 66 -11.52 -32.22 2.97
N LEU A 67 -11.04 -31.42 2.01
CA LEU A 67 -11.31 -29.99 1.99
C LEU A 67 -12.79 -29.79 1.65
N LYS A 68 -13.54 -29.17 2.56
CA LYS A 68 -14.94 -28.81 2.33
C LYS A 68 -15.09 -27.36 1.91
N VAL A 69 -16.12 -27.10 1.10
CA VAL A 69 -16.57 -25.77 0.69
C VAL A 69 -17.93 -25.51 1.31
N PHE A 70 -18.04 -24.42 2.06
CA PHE A 70 -19.30 -23.96 2.64
C PHE A 70 -19.73 -22.65 1.98
N THR A 71 -21.02 -22.50 1.67
CA THR A 71 -21.60 -21.21 1.24
C THR A 71 -22.44 -20.63 2.37
N VAL A 72 -22.32 -19.32 2.61
CA VAL A 72 -23.02 -18.60 3.67
C VAL A 72 -23.70 -17.38 3.07
N LYS A 73 -25.03 -17.37 3.04
CA LYS A 73 -25.82 -16.23 2.58
C LYS A 73 -25.99 -15.22 3.71
N LEU A 74 -25.69 -13.96 3.45
CA LEU A 74 -25.87 -12.85 4.39
C LEU A 74 -27.11 -12.02 4.00
N GLY A 75 -27.88 -11.58 4.99
CA GLY A 75 -29.05 -10.70 4.83
C GLY A 75 -28.71 -9.22 4.62
N ARG A 76 -27.41 -8.91 4.58
CA ARG A 76 -26.86 -7.56 4.37
C ARG A 76 -25.81 -7.58 3.26
N GLU A 77 -25.61 -6.41 2.67
CA GLU A 77 -24.58 -6.21 1.65
C GLU A 77 -23.17 -6.44 2.22
N LEU A 78 -22.38 -7.21 1.48
CA LEU A 78 -20.97 -7.43 1.75
C LEU A 78 -20.17 -6.23 1.25
N SER A 79 -19.35 -5.67 2.13
CA SER A 79 -18.29 -4.76 1.74
C SER A 79 -16.94 -5.35 2.09
N ASP A 80 -15.90 -4.86 1.43
CA ASP A 80 -14.52 -5.22 1.71
C ASP A 80 -14.20 -5.11 3.21
N ARG A 81 -14.51 -3.99 3.86
CA ARG A 81 -14.12 -3.78 5.27
C ARG A 81 -14.96 -4.54 6.31
N MET A 82 -16.20 -4.91 6.01
CA MET A 82 -17.13 -5.38 7.03
C MET A 82 -17.01 -6.87 7.34
N SER A 83 -17.13 -7.17 8.65
CA SER A 83 -17.39 -8.51 9.18
C SER A 83 -16.34 -9.59 8.91
N LYS A 84 -15.14 -9.27 8.37
CA LYS A 84 -14.06 -10.26 8.14
C LYS A 84 -13.80 -11.12 9.38
N LYS A 85 -13.67 -10.48 10.55
CA LYS A 85 -13.48 -11.16 11.84
C LYS A 85 -14.66 -12.05 12.21
N MET A 86 -15.89 -11.55 12.08
CA MET A 86 -17.08 -12.32 12.44
C MET A 86 -17.29 -13.52 11.53
N GLN A 87 -17.12 -13.35 10.22
CA GLN A 87 -17.21 -14.39 9.20
C GLN A 87 -16.19 -15.50 9.43
N TYR A 88 -14.95 -15.13 9.72
CA TYR A 88 -13.93 -16.10 10.04
C TYR A 88 -14.18 -16.84 11.35
N GLU A 89 -14.67 -16.17 12.39
CA GLU A 89 -15.02 -16.81 13.64
C GLU A 89 -16.12 -17.85 13.44
N PHE A 90 -17.11 -17.53 12.61
CA PHE A 90 -18.12 -18.47 12.16
C PHE A 90 -17.51 -19.66 11.41
N ALA A 91 -16.59 -19.41 10.49
CA ALA A 91 -15.87 -20.47 9.77
C ALA A 91 -15.05 -21.37 10.72
N LYS A 92 -14.36 -20.80 11.71
CA LYS A 92 -13.64 -21.55 12.76
C LYS A 92 -14.56 -22.47 13.55
N ASP A 93 -15.76 -21.99 13.89
CA ASP A 93 -16.72 -22.78 14.64
C ASP A 93 -17.19 -24.00 13.83
N ILE A 94 -17.39 -23.84 12.51
CA ILE A 94 -17.70 -24.97 11.61
C ILE A 94 -16.52 -25.95 11.57
N LEU A 95 -15.28 -25.48 11.34
CA LEU A 95 -14.11 -26.37 11.31
C LEU A 95 -13.90 -27.15 12.62
N ARG A 96 -14.23 -26.54 13.76
CA ARG A 96 -14.19 -27.21 15.07
C ARG A 96 -15.23 -28.30 15.18
N ARG A 97 -16.49 -28.01 14.82
CA ARG A 97 -17.62 -28.95 14.90
C ARG A 97 -17.45 -30.14 13.97
N GLU A 98 -16.98 -29.87 12.75
CA GLU A 98 -16.75 -30.89 11.72
C GLU A 98 -15.39 -31.58 11.86
N TYR A 99 -14.58 -31.18 12.85
CA TYR A 99 -13.21 -31.65 13.06
C TYR A 99 -12.33 -31.60 11.79
N LEU A 100 -12.50 -30.56 10.98
CA LEU A 100 -11.77 -30.34 9.73
C LEU A 100 -10.44 -29.63 9.97
N ASP A 101 -9.45 -29.91 9.14
CA ASP A 101 -8.15 -29.23 9.17
C ASP A 101 -8.17 -27.92 8.39
N ALA A 102 -8.95 -27.88 7.30
CA ALA A 102 -9.13 -26.72 6.44
C ALA A 102 -10.53 -26.72 5.82
N GLY A 103 -10.98 -25.55 5.37
CA GLY A 103 -12.22 -25.38 4.61
C GLY A 103 -12.21 -24.07 3.83
N ILE A 104 -12.93 -24.06 2.70
CA ILE A 104 -13.23 -22.87 1.92
C ILE A 104 -14.61 -22.37 2.33
N PHE A 105 -14.75 -21.08 2.59
CA PHE A 105 -15.98 -20.43 3.00
C PHE A 105 -16.30 -19.29 2.03
N VAL A 106 -17.48 -19.37 1.42
CA VAL A 106 -17.97 -18.40 0.44
C VAL A 106 -19.14 -17.63 1.05
N PHE A 107 -18.85 -16.44 1.57
CA PHE A 107 -19.88 -15.54 2.09
C PHE A 107 -20.43 -14.71 0.93
N HIS A 108 -21.73 -14.65 0.72
CA HIS A 108 -22.32 -13.91 -0.40
C HIS A 108 -23.59 -13.15 0.00
N ASP A 109 -23.92 -12.12 -0.77
CA ASP A 109 -25.10 -11.26 -0.59
C ASP A 109 -26.06 -11.35 -1.79
N ASP A 110 -27.14 -10.56 -1.75
CA ASP A 110 -28.17 -10.52 -2.80
C ASP A 110 -27.80 -9.63 -4.00
N VAL A 111 -26.78 -8.78 -3.90
CA VAL A 111 -26.32 -7.92 -5.01
C VAL A 111 -25.18 -8.55 -5.82
N GLY A 112 -24.75 -9.75 -5.43
CA GLY A 112 -23.79 -10.56 -6.16
C GLY A 112 -22.34 -10.38 -5.71
N ASN A 113 -22.09 -9.66 -4.61
CA ASN A 113 -20.76 -9.65 -4.00
C ASN A 113 -20.54 -10.95 -3.24
N PHE A 114 -19.29 -11.41 -3.21
CA PHE A 114 -18.92 -12.54 -2.37
C PHE A 114 -17.50 -12.45 -1.85
N ARG A 115 -17.25 -13.15 -0.75
CA ARG A 115 -15.94 -13.31 -0.14
C ARG A 115 -15.57 -14.78 -0.12
N PHE A 116 -14.51 -15.12 -0.85
CA PHE A 116 -13.99 -16.48 -0.98
C PHE A 116 -12.79 -16.67 -0.06
N SER A 117 -12.94 -17.41 1.04
CA SER A 117 -11.96 -17.47 2.14
C SER A 117 -11.49 -18.89 2.41
N LEU A 118 -10.17 -19.09 2.54
CA LEU A 118 -9.58 -20.33 3.02
C LEU A 118 -9.26 -20.22 4.52
N VAL A 119 -9.81 -21.12 5.33
CA VAL A 119 -9.59 -21.16 6.77
C VAL A 119 -9.01 -22.52 7.15
N PHE A 120 -7.95 -22.55 7.95
CA PHE A 120 -7.28 -23.81 8.31
C PHE A 120 -6.57 -23.77 9.67
N LYS A 121 -6.14 -24.93 10.16
CA LYS A 121 -5.36 -25.10 11.39
C LYS A 121 -3.85 -25.05 11.10
N LEU A 122 -3.12 -24.26 11.89
CA LEU A 122 -1.67 -24.25 11.99
C LEU A 122 -1.24 -25.12 13.17
N VAL A 123 -0.34 -26.07 12.93
CA VAL A 123 0.23 -26.94 13.96
C VAL A 123 1.51 -26.30 14.50
N PHE A 124 1.51 -25.88 15.77
CA PHE A 124 2.71 -25.42 16.47
C PHE A 124 2.97 -26.32 17.68
N GLY A 125 3.74 -27.39 17.50
CA GLY A 125 4.00 -28.37 18.56
C GLY A 125 2.71 -29.03 19.04
N VAL A 126 2.35 -28.84 20.32
CA VAL A 126 1.14 -29.41 20.96
C VAL A 126 -0.07 -28.47 20.89
N ARG A 127 0.09 -27.21 20.46
CA ARG A 127 -1.01 -26.23 20.36
C ARG A 127 -1.47 -26.08 18.92
N HIS A 128 -2.78 -26.21 18.69
CA HIS A 128 -3.42 -25.89 17.41
C HIS A 128 -3.83 -24.41 17.40
N LYS A 129 -3.29 -23.63 16.46
CA LYS A 129 -3.77 -22.27 16.15
C LYS A 129 -4.54 -22.31 14.83
N TYR A 130 -5.39 -21.34 14.54
CA TYR A 130 -6.05 -21.22 13.22
C TYR A 130 -5.33 -20.16 12.37
N SER A 131 -5.38 -20.29 11.04
CA SER A 131 -4.89 -19.30 10.07
C SER A 131 -5.61 -17.99 10.29
N TYR A 132 -4.97 -16.83 10.36
CA TYR A 132 -5.68 -15.61 10.76
C TYR A 132 -6.80 -15.17 9.80
N TYR A 133 -7.81 -14.48 10.33
CA TYR A 133 -9.07 -14.16 9.63
C TYR A 133 -8.97 -13.27 8.41
N LYS A 134 -7.93 -12.43 8.35
CA LYS A 134 -7.65 -11.60 7.19
C LYS A 134 -6.67 -12.24 6.21
N ARG A 135 -6.24 -13.48 6.47
CA ARG A 135 -5.31 -14.22 5.63
C ARG A 135 -6.12 -15.13 4.71
N TYR A 136 -5.73 -15.21 3.44
CA TYR A 136 -6.30 -16.12 2.45
C TYR A 136 -7.78 -15.86 2.14
N THR A 137 -8.11 -14.60 1.82
CA THR A 137 -9.48 -14.24 1.41
C THR A 137 -9.45 -13.34 0.19
N PHE A 138 -10.41 -13.56 -0.72
CA PHE A 138 -10.71 -12.68 -1.84
C PHE A 138 -12.06 -12.04 -1.64
N PHE A 139 -12.12 -10.72 -1.68
CA PHE A 139 -13.37 -10.01 -1.91
C PHE A 139 -13.58 -9.83 -3.41
N VAL A 140 -14.75 -10.23 -3.90
CA VAL A 140 -15.13 -10.18 -5.30
C VAL A 140 -16.42 -9.38 -5.42
N SER A 141 -16.39 -8.34 -6.25
CA SER A 141 -17.56 -7.51 -6.55
C SER A 141 -17.75 -7.37 -8.06
N PRO A 142 -18.99 -7.46 -8.58
CA PRO A 142 -19.29 -7.20 -9.99
C PRO A 142 -18.85 -5.81 -10.48
N HIS A 143 -18.66 -4.87 -9.54
CA HIS A 143 -18.33 -3.49 -9.81
C HIS A 143 -16.83 -3.20 -9.78
N THR A 144 -15.98 -4.17 -9.44
CA THR A 144 -14.52 -4.00 -9.35
C THR A 144 -13.77 -4.98 -10.26
N PRO A 145 -12.53 -4.67 -10.67
CA PRO A 145 -11.69 -5.62 -11.41
C PRO A 145 -11.34 -6.85 -10.55
N ASN A 146 -11.76 -8.04 -10.97
CA ASN A 146 -11.54 -9.31 -10.25
C ASN A 146 -10.43 -10.19 -10.85
N LYS A 147 -9.53 -9.59 -11.64
CA LYS A 147 -8.49 -10.29 -12.41
C LYS A 147 -7.60 -11.17 -11.52
N THR A 148 -7.27 -10.70 -10.32
CA THR A 148 -6.46 -11.42 -9.34
C THR A 148 -7.09 -12.75 -8.93
N PHE A 149 -8.36 -12.71 -8.56
CA PHE A 149 -9.14 -13.90 -8.20
C PHE A 149 -9.18 -14.91 -9.36
N ILE A 150 -9.45 -14.43 -10.58
CA ILE A 150 -9.50 -15.26 -11.79
C ILE A 150 -8.14 -15.90 -12.08
N LEU A 151 -7.05 -15.11 -12.06
CA LEU A 151 -5.72 -15.59 -12.42
C LEU A 151 -5.17 -16.58 -11.40
N GLN A 152 -5.37 -16.34 -10.10
CA GLN A 152 -4.84 -17.23 -9.07
C GLN A 152 -5.63 -18.52 -8.97
N LEU A 153 -6.97 -18.43 -8.85
CA LEU A 153 -7.78 -19.65 -8.77
C LEU A 153 -7.86 -20.40 -10.10
N GLY A 154 -7.71 -19.70 -11.24
CA GLY A 154 -7.66 -20.33 -12.56
C GLY A 154 -6.38 -21.12 -12.82
N LYS A 155 -5.28 -20.81 -12.11
CA LYS A 155 -4.02 -21.57 -12.13
C LYS A 155 -3.97 -22.65 -11.04
N CYS A 156 -4.79 -22.54 -10.00
CA CYS A 156 -4.84 -23.52 -8.92
C CYS A 156 -5.48 -24.83 -9.40
N ASP A 157 -4.82 -25.95 -9.16
CA ASP A 157 -5.36 -27.28 -9.49
C ASP A 157 -6.06 -27.95 -8.30
N PHE A 158 -5.99 -27.34 -7.11
CA PHE A 158 -6.53 -27.82 -5.84
C PHE A 158 -6.09 -29.25 -5.48
N SER A 159 -4.93 -29.69 -5.97
CA SER A 159 -4.38 -31.05 -5.73
C SER A 159 -3.71 -31.17 -4.37
N THR A 160 -2.93 -30.17 -3.97
CA THR A 160 -2.15 -30.16 -2.73
C THR A 160 -2.55 -28.96 -1.88
N PHE A 161 -2.47 -29.10 -0.56
CA PHE A 161 -2.80 -28.01 0.34
C PHE A 161 -1.84 -26.82 0.20
N ASP A 162 -0.58 -27.06 -0.16
CA ASP A 162 0.39 -26.01 -0.46
C ASP A 162 0.01 -25.20 -1.71
N SER A 163 -0.42 -25.87 -2.79
CA SER A 163 -0.91 -25.17 -4.01
C SER A 163 -2.13 -24.29 -3.74
N ILE A 164 -3.01 -24.73 -2.83
CA ILE A 164 -4.19 -23.96 -2.43
C ILE A 164 -3.77 -22.77 -1.58
N LYS A 165 -2.88 -22.94 -0.60
CA LYS A 165 -2.33 -21.81 0.18
C LYS A 165 -1.64 -20.78 -0.72
N GLU A 166 -0.87 -21.22 -1.72
CA GLU A 166 -0.20 -20.34 -2.68
C GLU A 166 -1.20 -19.57 -3.54
N ALA A 167 -2.28 -20.23 -3.99
CA ALA A 167 -3.34 -19.59 -4.77
C ALA A 167 -4.12 -18.53 -3.98
N PHE A 168 -4.02 -18.51 -2.66
CA PHE A 168 -4.58 -17.46 -1.80
C PHE A 168 -3.50 -16.54 -1.20
N SER A 169 -2.24 -16.68 -1.62
CA SER A 169 -1.12 -15.83 -1.20
C SER A 169 -1.05 -14.57 -2.07
N VAL A 170 -0.65 -13.44 -1.48
CA VAL A 170 -0.44 -12.17 -2.19
C VAL A 170 0.85 -12.19 -3.03
N GLU A 171 1.78 -13.09 -2.70
CA GLU A 171 3.14 -13.10 -3.25
C GLU A 171 3.23 -13.29 -4.77
N PRO A 172 2.46 -14.19 -5.41
CA PRO A 172 2.50 -14.35 -6.87
C PRO A 172 2.01 -13.10 -7.63
N VAL A 173 0.95 -12.47 -7.13
CA VAL A 173 0.34 -11.27 -7.75
C VAL A 173 1.27 -10.08 -7.60
N THR A 174 1.82 -9.94 -6.41
CA THR A 174 2.86 -8.98 -6.07
C THR A 174 4.08 -9.14 -6.99
N LYS A 175 4.56 -10.37 -7.20
CA LYS A 175 5.67 -10.67 -8.11
C LYS A 175 5.35 -10.32 -9.56
N GLU A 176 4.17 -10.71 -10.06
CA GLU A 176 3.74 -10.38 -11.43
C GLU A 176 3.66 -8.85 -11.63
N PHE A 177 3.11 -8.14 -10.65
CA PHE A 177 3.07 -6.68 -10.68
C PHE A 177 4.48 -6.07 -10.78
N TYR A 178 5.43 -6.56 -9.98
CA TYR A 178 6.82 -6.12 -10.05
C TYR A 178 7.44 -6.34 -11.41
N ASP A 179 7.26 -7.52 -11.98
CA ASP A 179 7.83 -7.85 -13.28
C ASP A 179 7.31 -6.88 -14.36
N LYS A 180 6.03 -6.47 -14.28
CA LYS A 180 5.45 -5.46 -15.18
C LYS A 180 6.01 -4.07 -14.95
N ILE A 181 6.14 -3.62 -13.70
CA ILE A 181 6.72 -2.31 -13.37
C ILE A 181 8.20 -2.24 -13.77
N GLN A 182 8.97 -3.30 -13.52
CA GLN A 182 10.36 -3.41 -13.93
C GLN A 182 10.51 -3.38 -15.45
N THR A 183 9.67 -4.13 -16.16
CA THR A 183 9.64 -4.10 -17.63
C THR A 183 9.33 -2.70 -18.15
N TRP A 184 8.34 -2.00 -17.55
CA TRP A 184 8.02 -0.62 -17.89
C TRP A 184 9.17 0.34 -17.63
N TYR A 185 9.84 0.21 -16.48
CA TYR A 185 10.97 1.04 -16.09
C TYR A 185 12.11 1.00 -17.11
N PHE A 186 12.56 -0.19 -17.49
CA PHE A 186 13.66 -0.32 -18.45
C PHE A 186 13.25 0.12 -19.85
N TRP A 187 12.02 -0.16 -20.27
CA TRP A 187 11.48 0.39 -21.52
C TRP A 187 11.48 1.92 -21.55
N ALA A 188 11.09 2.57 -20.44
CA ALA A 188 11.13 4.02 -20.31
C ALA A 188 12.57 4.55 -20.23
N LEU A 189 13.50 3.80 -19.63
CA LEU A 189 14.92 4.17 -19.55
C LEU A 189 15.56 4.17 -20.95
N ASP A 190 15.37 3.12 -21.74
CA ASP A 190 15.82 3.07 -23.14
C ASP A 190 15.28 4.25 -23.94
N ALA A 191 13.98 4.52 -23.81
CA ALA A 191 13.34 5.65 -24.45
C ALA A 191 13.91 7.01 -24.00
N ALA A 192 14.33 7.15 -22.74
CA ALA A 192 14.98 8.36 -22.24
C ALA A 192 16.41 8.53 -22.76
N MET A 193 17.13 7.42 -22.99
CA MET A 193 18.46 7.42 -23.61
C MET A 193 18.37 7.77 -25.10
N GLU A 194 17.38 7.22 -25.80
CA GLU A 194 17.04 7.54 -27.20
C GLU A 194 16.47 8.96 -27.38
N GLY A 195 16.13 9.67 -26.29
CA GLY A 195 15.61 11.04 -26.33
C GLY A 195 14.11 11.16 -26.62
N LYS A 196 13.36 10.05 -26.56
CA LYS A 196 11.88 10.04 -26.64
C LYS A 196 11.24 10.54 -25.33
N ILE A 197 11.89 10.28 -24.21
CA ILE A 197 11.57 10.87 -22.90
C ILE A 197 12.66 11.87 -22.57
N PHE A 198 12.28 13.03 -22.05
CA PHE A 198 13.22 14.07 -21.65
C PHE A 198 12.99 14.51 -20.21
N PHE A 199 14.07 14.49 -19.43
CA PHE A 199 14.16 15.18 -18.15
C PHE A 199 15.33 16.16 -18.18
N PRO A 200 15.25 17.30 -17.48
CA PRO A 200 16.39 18.19 -17.34
C PRO A 200 17.54 17.49 -16.59
N SER A 201 18.74 17.59 -17.13
CA SER A 201 19.95 16.97 -16.58
C SER A 201 20.97 18.03 -16.12
N ASP A 202 20.52 19.03 -15.35
CA ASP A 202 21.39 20.11 -14.88
C ASP A 202 22.32 19.68 -13.73
N LYS A 203 22.02 18.54 -13.10
CA LYS A 203 22.82 17.97 -12.01
C LYS A 203 23.87 17.00 -12.58
N LYS A 204 25.14 17.25 -12.24
CA LYS A 204 26.27 16.39 -12.60
C LYS A 204 26.45 15.30 -11.55
N TYR A 205 26.33 14.05 -11.96
CA TYR A 205 26.51 12.86 -11.11
C TYR A 205 27.83 12.13 -11.39
N SER A 206 28.39 12.31 -12.58
CA SER A 206 29.68 11.74 -13.00
C SER A 206 30.42 12.74 -13.88
N ASP A 207 31.75 12.58 -14.00
CA ASP A 207 32.55 13.29 -14.99
C ASP A 207 32.25 12.84 -16.43
N ASP A 208 31.77 11.61 -16.58
CA ASP A 208 31.22 11.09 -17.81
C ASP A 208 29.79 11.62 -18.02
N LEU A 209 29.57 12.35 -19.11
CA LEU A 209 28.29 12.98 -19.44
C LEU A 209 27.19 11.97 -19.76
N GLU A 210 27.53 10.88 -20.44
CA GLU A 210 26.57 9.84 -20.82
C GLU A 210 26.12 9.09 -19.58
N ARG A 211 27.09 8.69 -18.74
CA ARG A 211 26.81 8.07 -17.44
C ARG A 211 26.02 9.00 -16.53
N SER A 212 26.38 10.29 -16.45
CA SER A 212 25.63 11.25 -15.64
C SER A 212 24.18 11.41 -16.12
N ARG A 213 23.93 11.33 -17.44
CA ARG A 213 22.58 11.37 -18.02
C ARG A 213 21.80 10.11 -17.68
N GLU A 214 22.41 8.94 -17.78
CA GLU A 214 21.81 7.66 -17.43
C GLU A 214 21.36 7.63 -15.97
N ILE A 215 22.25 8.02 -15.04
CA ILE A 215 21.97 8.13 -13.61
C ILE A 215 20.79 9.09 -13.35
N SER A 216 20.78 10.26 -14.00
CA SER A 216 19.73 11.26 -13.84
C SER A 216 18.38 10.74 -14.34
N ASN A 217 18.34 10.15 -15.53
CA ASN A 217 17.13 9.58 -16.13
C ASN A 217 16.55 8.46 -15.28
N ALA A 218 17.39 7.49 -14.88
CA ALA A 218 17.01 6.42 -13.99
C ALA A 218 16.39 6.95 -12.69
N THR A 219 17.07 7.88 -12.02
CA THR A 219 16.58 8.46 -10.76
C THR A 219 15.23 9.18 -10.95
N ASN A 220 15.04 9.91 -12.05
CA ASN A 220 13.79 10.58 -12.38
C ASN A 220 12.65 9.60 -12.66
N LEU A 221 12.91 8.52 -13.39
CA LEU A 221 11.92 7.48 -13.67
C LEU A 221 11.51 6.74 -12.39
N ILE A 222 12.44 6.41 -11.51
CA ILE A 222 12.11 5.79 -10.22
C ILE A 222 11.20 6.72 -9.42
N ARG A 223 11.55 8.01 -9.28
CA ARG A 223 10.71 9.02 -8.59
C ARG A 223 9.32 9.14 -9.20
N LEU A 224 9.22 9.13 -10.52
CA LEU A 224 7.95 9.18 -11.24
C LEU A 224 7.06 7.98 -10.87
N ILE A 225 7.60 6.77 -10.95
CA ILE A 225 6.90 5.54 -10.57
C ILE A 225 6.44 5.63 -9.11
N THR A 226 7.31 6.09 -8.19
CA THR A 226 6.97 6.26 -6.77
C THR A 226 5.77 7.18 -6.57
N ARG A 227 5.80 8.36 -7.20
CA ARG A 227 4.72 9.35 -7.11
C ARG A 227 3.41 8.80 -7.66
N ILE A 228 3.45 8.11 -8.81
CA ILE A 228 2.24 7.58 -9.44
C ILE A 228 1.63 6.44 -8.62
N ILE A 229 2.44 5.47 -8.17
CA ILE A 229 1.92 4.36 -7.35
C ILE A 229 1.31 4.91 -6.05
N PHE A 230 1.96 5.88 -5.41
CA PHE A 230 1.42 6.52 -4.22
C PHE A 230 0.10 7.26 -4.47
N VAL A 231 0.03 8.04 -5.56
CA VAL A 231 -1.21 8.69 -5.98
C VAL A 231 -2.31 7.64 -6.23
N TRP A 232 -1.95 6.48 -6.77
CA TRP A 232 -2.89 5.38 -6.98
C TRP A 232 -3.43 4.80 -5.67
N PHE A 233 -2.61 4.68 -4.61
CA PHE A 233 -3.08 4.30 -3.27
C PHE A 233 -4.08 5.31 -2.71
N ILE A 234 -3.80 6.61 -2.85
CA ILE A 234 -4.72 7.66 -2.38
C ILE A 234 -6.00 7.69 -3.21
N LYS A 235 -5.90 7.44 -4.52
CA LYS A 235 -7.06 7.28 -5.41
C LYS A 235 -8.03 6.21 -4.88
N GLN A 236 -7.54 5.10 -4.33
CA GLN A 236 -8.42 4.08 -3.73
C GLN A 236 -9.21 4.58 -2.51
N LYS A 237 -8.77 5.66 -1.85
CA LYS A 237 -9.56 6.35 -0.82
C LYS A 237 -10.63 7.29 -1.39
N GLY A 238 -10.73 7.45 -2.70
CA GLY A 238 -11.63 8.42 -3.34
C GLY A 238 -11.22 9.88 -3.13
N LEU A 239 -9.95 10.12 -2.81
CA LEU A 239 -9.38 11.44 -2.57
C LEU A 239 -8.73 12.03 -3.83
N ILE A 240 -8.39 11.19 -4.82
CA ILE A 240 -7.94 11.62 -6.15
C ILE A 240 -9.08 11.36 -7.15
N PRO A 241 -9.43 12.32 -8.02
CA PRO A 241 -10.45 12.13 -9.05
C PRO A 241 -10.13 10.92 -9.96
N ASP A 242 -11.14 10.14 -10.32
CA ASP A 242 -10.97 9.03 -11.27
C ASP A 242 -10.78 9.53 -12.70
N GLU A 243 -11.34 10.71 -12.99
CA GLU A 243 -11.36 11.37 -14.30
C GLU A 243 -9.95 11.63 -14.84
N ILE A 244 -8.95 11.77 -13.97
CA ILE A 244 -7.56 12.01 -14.39
C ILE A 244 -6.82 10.72 -14.77
N PHE A 245 -7.45 9.55 -14.65
CA PHE A 245 -6.91 8.25 -15.06
C PHE A 245 -7.77 7.54 -16.11
N ASP A 246 -8.89 8.16 -16.49
CA ASP A 246 -9.84 7.64 -17.47
C ASP A 246 -9.59 8.26 -18.86
N ASP A 247 -9.46 7.42 -19.88
CA ASP A 247 -9.17 7.87 -21.25
C ASP A 247 -10.22 8.85 -21.79
N ASP A 248 -11.51 8.57 -21.56
CA ASP A 248 -12.60 9.33 -22.18
C ASP A 248 -12.80 10.69 -21.50
N SER A 249 -12.54 10.74 -20.20
CA SER A 249 -12.46 11.97 -19.42
C SER A 249 -11.25 12.81 -19.85
N LEU A 250 -10.07 12.20 -19.96
CA LEU A 250 -8.83 12.89 -20.34
C LEU A 250 -8.89 13.49 -21.75
N LYS A 251 -9.56 12.85 -22.71
CA LYS A 251 -9.80 13.45 -24.04
C LYS A 251 -10.57 14.77 -24.00
N LYS A 252 -11.33 15.03 -22.93
CA LYS A 252 -12.10 16.27 -22.72
C LYS A 252 -11.34 17.28 -21.86
N ILE A 253 -10.30 16.86 -21.14
CA ILE A 253 -9.55 17.68 -20.18
C ILE A 253 -8.20 18.13 -20.75
N VAL A 254 -7.47 17.21 -21.42
CA VAL A 254 -6.09 17.40 -21.86
C VAL A 254 -6.04 17.53 -23.38
N ARG A 255 -5.36 18.57 -23.85
CA ARG A 255 -5.17 18.82 -25.28
C ARG A 255 -4.28 17.76 -25.90
N ASP A 256 -4.65 17.26 -27.08
CA ASP A 256 -3.91 16.24 -27.84
C ASP A 256 -3.67 14.91 -27.09
N PHE A 257 -4.49 14.61 -26.08
CA PHE A 257 -4.35 13.41 -25.26
C PHE A 257 -4.27 12.12 -26.09
N GLY A 258 -3.29 11.28 -25.75
CA GLY A 258 -3.03 9.98 -26.38
C GLY A 258 -2.23 10.06 -27.69
N LYS A 259 -2.07 11.26 -28.26
CA LYS A 259 -1.23 11.52 -29.44
C LYS A 259 -0.03 12.41 -29.12
N GLY A 260 -0.08 13.17 -28.02
CA GLY A 260 0.98 14.07 -27.57
C GLY A 260 1.71 13.59 -26.31
N ASP A 261 2.19 14.56 -25.55
CA ASP A 261 2.98 14.44 -24.32
C ASP A 261 2.44 15.33 -23.19
N ASN A 262 1.17 15.73 -23.31
CA ASN A 262 0.58 16.75 -22.46
C ASN A 262 0.08 16.20 -21.13
N TYR A 263 -0.23 14.89 -21.03
CA TYR A 263 -0.76 14.31 -19.81
C TYR A 263 0.17 14.51 -18.62
N TYR A 264 1.47 14.26 -18.80
CA TYR A 264 2.43 14.38 -17.71
C TYR A 264 2.52 15.82 -17.17
N ASN A 265 2.59 16.81 -18.06
CA ASN A 265 2.69 18.21 -17.64
C ASN A 265 1.36 18.75 -17.10
N ALA A 266 0.26 18.56 -17.83
CA ALA A 266 -1.04 19.09 -17.45
C ALA A 266 -1.56 18.46 -16.17
N ILE A 267 -1.53 17.13 -16.07
CA ILE A 267 -2.13 16.40 -14.94
C ILE A 267 -1.10 16.12 -13.86
N LEU A 268 -0.10 15.28 -14.16
CA LEU A 268 0.74 14.70 -13.11
C LEU A 268 1.65 15.72 -12.42
N GLN A 269 2.33 16.61 -13.16
CA GLN A 269 3.18 17.63 -12.54
C GLN A 269 2.38 18.62 -11.69
N ASN A 270 1.20 19.08 -12.15
CA ASN A 270 0.35 19.96 -11.34
C ASN A 270 -0.23 19.23 -10.12
N LEU A 271 -0.61 17.95 -10.26
CA LEU A 271 -1.03 17.13 -9.14
C LEU A 271 0.10 16.98 -8.10
N PHE A 272 1.32 16.68 -8.54
CA PHE A 272 2.45 16.51 -7.64
C PHE A 272 2.80 17.82 -6.93
N PHE A 273 3.10 18.87 -7.68
CA PHE A 273 3.79 20.04 -7.12
C PHE A 273 2.86 21.17 -6.70
N ALA A 274 1.73 21.36 -7.40
CA ALA A 274 0.80 22.46 -7.15
C ALA A 274 -0.47 22.03 -6.39
N THR A 275 -0.61 20.74 -6.10
CA THR A 275 -1.80 20.17 -5.43
C THR A 275 -1.43 19.43 -4.17
N LEU A 276 -0.72 18.30 -4.28
CA LEU A 276 -0.34 17.47 -3.14
C LEU A 276 0.69 18.16 -2.26
N ASN A 277 1.50 19.06 -2.83
CA ASN A 277 2.48 19.87 -2.12
C ASN A 277 2.02 21.32 -1.85
N THR A 278 0.71 21.61 -1.89
CA THR A 278 0.20 22.96 -1.63
C THR A 278 -1.13 22.92 -0.85
N PRO A 279 -1.25 23.66 0.27
CA PRO A 279 -2.50 23.78 1.03
C PRO A 279 -3.68 24.18 0.15
N ILE A 280 -4.87 23.61 0.41
CA ILE A 280 -6.06 23.77 -0.46
C ILE A 280 -6.41 25.26 -0.68
N ASN A 281 -6.34 26.05 0.38
CA ASN A 281 -6.62 27.50 0.39
C ASN A 281 -5.54 28.35 -0.29
N GLU A 282 -4.37 27.80 -0.57
CA GLU A 282 -3.24 28.48 -1.21
C GLU A 282 -3.07 28.09 -2.69
N ARG A 283 -3.90 27.17 -3.19
CA ARG A 283 -3.84 26.71 -4.58
C ARG A 283 -4.22 27.84 -5.53
N GLY A 284 -3.36 28.05 -6.52
CA GLY A 284 -3.54 29.09 -7.52
C GLY A 284 -2.75 28.83 -8.79
N TRP A 285 -2.99 29.66 -9.80
CA TRP A 285 -2.31 29.60 -11.08
C TRP A 285 -1.15 30.57 -11.15
N ALA A 286 -0.04 30.15 -11.76
CA ALA A 286 1.04 31.06 -12.13
C ALA A 286 0.55 32.02 -13.22
N GLU A 287 0.96 33.28 -13.16
CA GLU A 287 0.56 34.31 -14.13
C GLU A 287 0.99 33.92 -15.56
N SER A 288 0.05 33.91 -16.51
CA SER A 288 0.28 33.47 -17.90
C SER A 288 1.18 34.43 -18.70
N GLU A 289 1.26 35.71 -18.31
CA GLU A 289 1.97 36.75 -19.04
C GLU A 289 3.08 37.39 -18.20
N PRO A 290 4.26 37.68 -18.79
CA PRO A 290 5.35 38.32 -18.08
C PRO A 290 5.08 39.82 -17.88
N PHE A 291 5.06 40.29 -16.64
CA PHE A 291 5.00 41.73 -16.35
C PHE A 291 6.40 42.34 -16.53
N LYS A 292 6.56 43.23 -17.51
CA LYS A 292 7.86 43.83 -17.88
C LYS A 292 8.95 42.80 -18.21
N GLY A 293 8.59 41.69 -18.85
CA GLY A 293 9.54 40.66 -19.29
C GLY A 293 10.03 39.70 -18.20
N ILE A 294 9.51 39.82 -16.97
CA ILE A 294 9.78 38.91 -15.85
C ILE A 294 8.45 38.32 -15.39
N PHE A 295 8.38 36.99 -15.25
CA PHE A 295 7.22 36.38 -14.59
C PHE A 295 7.31 36.67 -13.09
N LYS A 296 6.26 37.25 -12.51
CA LYS A 296 6.20 37.54 -11.07
C LYS A 296 6.37 36.27 -10.21
N ASP A 297 5.91 35.14 -10.75
CA ASP A 297 6.02 33.82 -10.12
C ASP A 297 7.19 32.98 -10.68
N TYR A 298 8.23 33.61 -11.21
CA TYR A 298 9.41 32.89 -11.69
C TYR A 298 10.05 32.12 -10.53
N GLY A 299 10.22 30.80 -10.70
CA GLY A 299 10.76 29.92 -9.66
C GLY A 299 9.73 29.37 -8.67
N VAL A 300 8.50 29.89 -8.61
CA VAL A 300 7.45 29.37 -7.73
C VAL A 300 7.03 27.98 -8.21
N LYS A 301 7.06 26.97 -7.33
CA LYS A 301 6.76 25.56 -7.65
C LYS A 301 5.45 25.04 -7.07
N SER A 302 4.74 25.87 -6.30
CA SER A 302 3.43 25.55 -5.70
C SER A 302 2.22 25.97 -6.56
N LEU A 303 2.44 26.64 -7.70
CA LEU A 303 1.36 27.15 -8.54
C LEU A 303 1.17 26.30 -9.80
N TYR A 304 -0.11 26.13 -10.17
CA TYR A 304 -0.56 25.47 -11.38
C TYR A 304 -0.01 26.18 -12.62
N ARG A 305 0.32 25.41 -13.65
CA ARG A 305 0.82 25.93 -14.93
C ARG A 305 0.38 25.03 -16.10
N TYR A 306 0.80 25.40 -17.32
CA TYR A 306 0.45 24.73 -18.57
C TYR A 306 -1.01 24.88 -18.98
N GLU A 307 -1.57 26.07 -18.81
CA GLU A 307 -2.94 26.40 -19.24
C GLU A 307 -3.19 26.00 -20.72
N ASP A 308 -2.20 26.18 -21.58
CA ASP A 308 -2.23 25.83 -23.00
C ASP A 308 -2.38 24.33 -23.28
N LYS A 309 -2.08 23.47 -22.28
CA LYS A 309 -2.22 22.01 -22.37
C LYS A 309 -3.58 21.49 -21.92
N PHE A 310 -4.45 22.36 -21.38
CA PHE A 310 -5.82 22.02 -20.99
C PHE A 310 -6.85 22.39 -22.08
N LEU A 311 -7.97 21.68 -22.07
CA LEU A 311 -9.19 21.98 -22.81
C LEU A 311 -10.26 22.66 -21.94
N ILE A 312 -10.16 22.47 -20.62
CA ILE A 312 -11.03 23.07 -19.61
C ILE A 312 -10.41 24.36 -19.05
N SER A 313 -11.24 25.21 -18.46
CA SER A 313 -10.79 26.47 -17.85
C SER A 313 -9.99 26.25 -16.58
N LYS A 314 -9.21 27.27 -16.17
CA LYS A 314 -8.45 27.28 -14.91
C LYS A 314 -9.28 26.93 -13.68
N ASN A 315 -10.52 27.43 -13.63
CA ASN A 315 -11.43 27.20 -12.52
C ASN A 315 -11.92 25.75 -12.49
N GLU A 316 -12.21 25.16 -13.65
CA GLU A 316 -12.59 23.75 -13.76
C GLU A 316 -11.44 22.83 -13.33
N VAL A 317 -10.18 23.18 -13.63
CA VAL A 317 -9.01 22.44 -13.12
C VAL A 317 -8.90 22.52 -11.60
N LEU A 318 -9.09 23.71 -11.02
CA LEU A 318 -9.05 23.85 -9.55
C LEU A 318 -10.17 23.06 -8.89
N GLU A 319 -11.37 23.05 -9.47
CA GLU A 319 -12.48 22.24 -8.98
C GLU A 319 -12.22 20.73 -9.13
N LEU A 320 -11.59 20.30 -10.24
CA LEU A 320 -11.19 18.90 -10.45
C LEU A 320 -10.27 18.38 -9.33
N PHE A 321 -9.35 19.21 -8.85
CA PHE A 321 -8.38 18.85 -7.81
C PHE A 321 -8.79 19.28 -6.39
N LYS A 322 -9.98 19.86 -6.21
CA LYS A 322 -10.42 20.45 -4.93
C LYS A 322 -10.39 19.49 -3.75
N LYS A 323 -10.83 18.24 -3.99
CA LYS A 323 -10.89 17.18 -2.98
C LYS A 323 -9.54 16.54 -2.66
N VAL A 324 -8.51 16.83 -3.45
CA VAL A 324 -7.18 16.26 -3.23
C VAL A 324 -6.57 16.89 -1.98
N PRO A 325 -6.12 16.11 -0.99
CA PRO A 325 -5.54 16.63 0.24
C PRO A 325 -4.15 17.23 0.03
N PHE A 326 -3.72 18.03 1.00
CA PHE A 326 -2.33 18.46 1.11
C PHE A 326 -1.55 17.44 1.94
N LEU A 327 -0.36 17.05 1.48
CA LEU A 327 0.47 16.00 2.12
C LEU A 327 1.84 16.50 2.57
N ASN A 328 2.09 17.81 2.49
CA ASN A 328 3.24 18.54 3.03
C ASN A 328 4.61 17.85 2.92
N GLY A 329 5.30 18.07 1.79
CA GLY A 329 6.76 17.91 1.66
C GLY A 329 7.34 16.48 1.71
N GLY A 330 8.40 16.24 0.93
CA GLY A 330 9.10 14.96 0.79
C GLY A 330 9.01 14.40 -0.61
N LEU A 331 8.07 13.45 -0.84
CA LEU A 331 7.91 12.80 -2.14
C LEU A 331 7.48 13.78 -3.25
N PHE A 332 6.62 14.72 -2.90
CA PHE A 332 6.04 15.69 -3.83
C PHE A 332 6.77 17.03 -3.85
N ASP A 333 7.92 17.12 -3.19
CA ASP A 333 8.78 18.29 -3.34
C ASP A 333 9.31 18.38 -4.76
N CYS A 334 9.19 19.57 -5.33
CA CYS A 334 9.85 19.88 -6.58
C CYS A 334 11.34 20.09 -6.31
N LEU A 335 12.18 19.27 -6.92
CA LEU A 335 13.64 19.32 -6.77
C LEU A 335 14.30 20.38 -7.67
N ASP A 336 13.50 21.12 -8.43
CA ASP A 336 13.96 22.30 -9.15
C ASP A 336 14.28 23.42 -8.16
N LYS A 337 15.55 23.72 -7.94
CA LYS A 337 15.98 24.69 -6.91
C LYS A 337 17.14 25.55 -7.37
N GLU A 338 17.29 26.73 -6.76
CA GLU A 338 18.47 27.56 -6.94
C GLU A 338 19.67 26.95 -6.21
N ASP A 339 20.83 26.97 -6.88
CA ASP A 339 22.10 26.70 -6.25
C ASP A 339 22.63 27.91 -5.47
N GLU A 340 23.73 27.73 -4.75
CA GLU A 340 24.38 28.79 -3.95
C GLU A 340 24.80 30.02 -4.78
N LYS A 341 24.81 29.91 -6.11
CA LYS A 341 25.18 30.98 -7.06
C LYS A 341 23.95 31.62 -7.71
N GLY A 342 22.74 31.29 -7.27
CA GLY A 342 21.49 31.81 -7.81
C GLY A 342 21.09 31.23 -9.17
N LYS A 343 21.72 30.14 -9.62
CA LYS A 343 21.34 29.44 -10.85
C LYS A 343 20.30 28.37 -10.50
N VAL A 344 19.16 28.39 -11.19
CA VAL A 344 18.15 27.34 -11.07
C VAL A 344 18.67 26.04 -11.69
N ILE A 345 18.78 25.00 -10.87
CA ILE A 345 19.01 23.61 -11.28
C ILE A 345 17.64 22.97 -11.49
N TYR A 346 17.40 22.45 -12.69
CA TYR A 346 16.17 21.71 -13.01
C TYR A 346 16.42 20.21 -12.89
N VAL A 347 15.53 19.52 -12.19
CA VAL A 347 15.56 18.06 -11.97
C VAL A 347 14.23 17.45 -12.38
N ASP A 348 13.12 17.99 -11.86
CA ASP A 348 11.75 17.55 -12.18
C ASP A 348 11.20 18.24 -13.43
N GLY A 349 11.80 19.37 -13.82
CA GLY A 349 11.40 20.10 -15.02
C GLY A 349 9.99 20.65 -14.93
N PHE A 350 9.57 21.09 -13.75
CA PHE A 350 8.31 21.81 -13.56
C PHE A 350 8.52 23.27 -13.96
N SER A 351 8.71 23.47 -15.26
CA SER A 351 9.14 24.72 -15.88
C SER A 351 8.31 25.05 -17.10
N ARG A 352 8.05 26.34 -17.32
CA ARG A 352 7.45 26.87 -18.55
C ARG A 352 8.48 27.12 -19.66
N ASN A 353 9.77 26.99 -19.35
CA ASN A 353 10.82 27.04 -20.37
C ASN A 353 10.84 25.70 -21.13
N PRO A 354 10.55 25.67 -22.44
CA PRO A 354 10.48 24.42 -23.20
C PRO A 354 11.78 23.59 -23.15
N LYS A 355 12.95 24.23 -22.98
CA LYS A 355 14.24 23.53 -22.88
C LYS A 355 14.49 22.88 -21.52
N LYS A 356 13.69 23.22 -20.51
CA LYS A 356 13.81 22.78 -19.12
C LYS A 356 12.54 22.08 -18.63
N MET A 357 11.56 21.88 -19.50
CA MET A 357 10.31 21.19 -19.20
C MET A 357 10.52 19.70 -19.42
N ALA A 358 10.13 18.88 -18.46
CA ALA A 358 10.15 17.43 -18.64
C ALA A 358 9.06 16.99 -19.62
N ILE A 359 9.36 16.01 -20.47
CA ILE A 359 8.50 15.55 -21.56
C ILE A 359 8.41 14.02 -21.51
N ILE A 360 7.18 13.50 -21.40
CA ILE A 360 6.89 12.08 -21.40
C ILE A 360 5.66 11.85 -22.28
N PRO A 361 5.79 11.12 -23.41
CA PRO A 361 4.66 10.83 -24.28
C PRO A 361 3.53 10.09 -23.57
N ASP A 362 2.27 10.44 -23.89
CA ASP A 362 1.08 9.92 -23.21
C ASP A 362 0.97 8.38 -23.30
N TYR A 363 1.50 7.78 -24.38
CA TYR A 363 1.47 6.32 -24.57
C TYR A 363 2.29 5.55 -23.52
N PHE A 364 3.26 6.17 -22.85
CA PHE A 364 3.94 5.53 -21.72
C PHE A 364 3.00 5.30 -20.53
N PHE A 365 1.87 6.03 -20.46
CA PHE A 365 0.88 5.88 -19.40
C PHE A 365 -0.34 5.05 -19.86
N PHE A 366 -0.80 5.24 -21.10
CA PHE A 366 -2.11 4.72 -21.57
C PHE A 366 -2.05 3.73 -22.73
N ALA A 367 -0.88 3.22 -23.13
CA ALA A 367 -0.82 2.18 -24.17
C ALA A 367 -1.52 0.89 -23.71
N LYS A 368 -2.67 0.56 -24.33
CA LYS A 368 -3.49 -0.62 -24.02
C LYS A 368 -2.93 -1.90 -24.64
N ASP A 369 -2.42 -1.80 -25.86
CA ASP A 369 -1.84 -2.91 -26.58
C ASP A 369 -0.47 -3.28 -26.01
N GLU A 370 -0.27 -4.58 -25.78
CA GLU A 370 1.02 -5.10 -25.35
C GLU A 370 2.05 -4.91 -26.47
N ARG A 371 3.13 -4.19 -26.16
CA ARG A 371 4.28 -4.06 -27.05
C ARG A 371 5.36 -5.05 -26.63
N GLN A 372 6.04 -5.63 -27.61
CA GLN A 372 7.23 -6.43 -27.34
C GLN A 372 8.45 -5.51 -27.28
N VAL A 373 9.25 -5.68 -26.23
CA VAL A 373 10.49 -4.95 -25.99
C VAL A 373 11.62 -5.93 -25.69
N ASP A 374 12.79 -5.64 -26.25
CA ASP A 374 14.01 -6.38 -25.96
C ASP A 374 14.71 -5.74 -24.77
N LEU A 375 14.75 -6.46 -23.65
CA LEU A 375 15.41 -6.03 -22.41
C LEU A 375 16.55 -7.00 -22.05
N SER A 376 17.19 -7.60 -23.05
CA SER A 376 18.28 -8.56 -22.87
C SER A 376 19.51 -7.90 -22.24
N GLU A 377 19.77 -6.61 -22.53
CA GLU A 377 20.85 -5.83 -21.91
C GLU A 377 20.73 -5.74 -20.38
N TYR A 378 19.49 -5.75 -19.88
CA TYR A 378 19.17 -5.74 -18.45
C TYR A 378 19.03 -7.16 -17.86
N GLY A 379 19.28 -8.21 -18.66
CA GLY A 379 19.15 -9.61 -18.25
C GLY A 379 17.70 -10.08 -18.06
N LEU A 380 16.72 -9.38 -18.63
CA LEU A 380 15.29 -9.71 -18.57
C LEU A 380 14.82 -10.48 -19.81
N GLY A 381 15.59 -10.46 -20.91
CA GLY A 381 15.34 -11.21 -22.13
C GLY A 381 14.64 -10.41 -23.23
N GLY A 382 14.61 -10.96 -24.45
CA GLY A 382 14.31 -10.19 -25.66
C GLY A 382 12.85 -10.04 -26.08
N ASN A 383 11.92 -10.71 -25.41
CA ASN A 383 10.49 -10.73 -25.80
C ASN A 383 9.59 -10.39 -24.61
N LYS A 384 9.90 -9.32 -23.88
CA LYS A 384 9.07 -8.87 -22.76
C LYS A 384 7.88 -8.06 -23.28
N LYS A 385 6.72 -8.25 -22.66
CA LYS A 385 5.49 -7.53 -22.99
C LYS A 385 5.31 -6.35 -22.05
N VAL A 386 5.06 -5.17 -22.60
CA VAL A 386 4.87 -3.93 -21.84
C VAL A 386 3.60 -3.19 -22.27
N LYS A 387 2.95 -2.54 -21.29
CA LYS A 387 1.78 -1.66 -21.47
C LYS A 387 2.05 -0.30 -20.85
N GLY A 388 1.15 0.66 -21.03
CA GLY A 388 1.21 1.93 -20.32
C GLY A 388 1.13 1.74 -18.79
N LEU A 389 1.82 2.59 -18.04
CA LEU A 389 1.90 2.47 -16.57
C LEU A 389 0.52 2.52 -15.90
N ILE A 390 -0.37 3.41 -16.32
CA ILE A 390 -1.73 3.51 -15.75
C ILE A 390 -2.54 2.27 -16.12
N GLU A 391 -2.37 1.73 -17.33
CA GLU A 391 -3.02 0.47 -17.72
C GLU A 391 -2.51 -0.72 -16.88
N ILE A 392 -1.22 -0.76 -16.54
CA ILE A 392 -0.69 -1.73 -15.58
C ILE A 392 -1.39 -1.58 -14.23
N LEU A 393 -1.50 -0.37 -13.68
CA LEU A 393 -2.12 -0.14 -12.37
C LEU A 393 -3.62 -0.51 -12.35
N LYS A 394 -4.36 -0.28 -13.44
CA LYS A 394 -5.78 -0.67 -13.57
C LYS A 394 -6.01 -2.18 -13.50
N GLU A 395 -5.00 -2.99 -13.83
CA GLU A 395 -5.13 -4.46 -13.83
C GLU A 395 -5.10 -5.08 -12.43
N TYR A 396 -4.73 -4.32 -11.39
CA TYR A 396 -4.53 -4.83 -10.05
C TYR A 396 -5.45 -4.14 -9.05
N ASN A 397 -5.93 -4.92 -8.09
CA ASN A 397 -6.62 -4.38 -6.93
C ASN A 397 -5.60 -3.86 -5.94
N PHE A 398 -5.76 -2.61 -5.50
CA PHE A 398 -4.91 -1.99 -4.49
C PHE A 398 -5.70 -1.91 -3.20
N THR A 399 -5.16 -2.44 -2.12
CA THR A 399 -5.73 -2.24 -0.80
C THR A 399 -5.06 -1.06 -0.14
N THR A 400 -5.84 -0.28 0.57
CA THR A 400 -5.28 0.75 1.42
C THR A 400 -4.64 0.09 2.64
N ASP A 401 -5.12 -1.05 3.10
CA ASP A 401 -4.64 -1.64 4.35
C ASP A 401 -3.21 -2.20 4.21
N GLU A 402 -2.30 -1.82 5.10
CA GLU A 402 -0.95 -2.37 5.12
C GLU A 402 -0.99 -3.80 5.66
N ALA A 403 -0.70 -4.77 4.79
CA ALA A 403 -0.61 -6.17 5.17
C ALA A 403 0.36 -6.30 6.34
N THR A 404 -0.10 -6.80 7.49
CA THR A 404 0.76 -7.31 8.57
C THR A 404 1.11 -8.79 8.28
N PRO A 405 2.06 -9.46 8.97
CA PRO A 405 2.37 -10.89 8.76
C PRO A 405 1.14 -11.81 8.70
N ILE A 406 0.06 -11.32 9.27
CA ILE A 406 -1.16 -12.00 9.64
C ILE A 406 -2.35 -11.49 8.81
N ASP A 407 -2.23 -10.32 8.20
CA ASP A 407 -3.22 -9.67 7.34
C ASP A 407 -2.74 -9.78 5.87
N GLN A 408 -3.38 -10.64 5.08
CA GLN A 408 -3.02 -10.86 3.67
C GLN A 408 -4.31 -10.96 2.86
N GLU A 409 -4.78 -9.80 2.43
CA GLU A 409 -5.76 -9.69 1.36
C GLU A 409 -5.03 -9.80 0.02
N VAL A 410 -5.63 -10.48 -0.98
CA VAL A 410 -5.00 -10.60 -2.30
C VAL A 410 -5.19 -9.31 -3.11
N ALA A 411 -4.58 -8.24 -2.60
CA ALA A 411 -4.52 -6.91 -3.17
C ALA A 411 -3.11 -6.35 -2.92
N LEU A 412 -2.71 -5.39 -3.74
CA LEU A 412 -1.42 -4.71 -3.59
C LEU A 412 -1.52 -3.76 -2.39
N ASP A 413 -0.71 -4.00 -1.37
CA ASP A 413 -0.66 -3.20 -0.13
C ASP A 413 0.51 -2.18 -0.15
N PRO A 414 0.56 -1.19 0.76
CA PRO A 414 1.65 -0.21 0.83
C PRO A 414 3.08 -0.76 1.05
N GLU A 415 3.27 -1.94 1.64
CA GLU A 415 4.58 -2.63 1.74
C GLU A 415 5.15 -2.90 0.35
N LEU A 416 4.26 -3.11 -0.64
CA LEU A 416 4.60 -3.34 -2.02
C LEU A 416 5.57 -2.29 -2.58
N LEU A 417 5.40 -1.02 -2.21
CA LEU A 417 6.28 0.06 -2.64
C LEU A 417 7.75 -0.27 -2.29
N GLY A 418 8.00 -0.67 -1.04
CA GLY A 418 9.35 -1.05 -0.59
C GLY A 418 9.98 -2.11 -1.48
N LYS A 419 9.23 -3.17 -1.77
CA LYS A 419 9.67 -4.28 -2.62
C LYS A 419 9.80 -3.92 -4.10
N VAL A 420 8.91 -3.11 -4.69
CA VAL A 420 9.07 -2.60 -6.08
C VAL A 420 10.44 -1.93 -6.16
N PHE A 421 10.72 -1.02 -5.24
CA PHE A 421 11.90 -0.19 -5.31
C PHE A 421 13.18 -0.96 -5.01
N GLU A 422 13.18 -1.82 -4.01
CA GLU A 422 14.35 -2.66 -3.73
C GLU A 422 14.68 -3.55 -4.92
N ASN A 423 13.68 -4.13 -5.59
CA ASN A 423 13.92 -4.93 -6.80
C ASN A 423 14.42 -4.08 -7.96
N LEU A 424 13.88 -2.86 -8.16
CA LEU A 424 14.38 -1.92 -9.16
C LEU A 424 15.83 -1.52 -8.87
N LEU A 425 16.16 -1.17 -7.63
CA LEU A 425 17.51 -0.80 -7.20
C LEU A 425 18.49 -1.96 -7.23
N ALA A 426 18.03 -3.17 -6.92
CA ALA A 426 18.81 -4.39 -7.08
C ALA A 426 19.05 -4.73 -8.56
N SER A 427 18.11 -4.39 -9.44
CA SER A 427 18.30 -4.60 -10.88
C SER A 427 19.17 -3.53 -11.52
N TYR A 428 19.16 -2.30 -11.00
CA TYR A 428 19.89 -1.17 -11.54
C TYR A 428 20.30 -0.23 -10.41
N ASN A 429 21.60 -0.14 -10.13
CA ASN A 429 22.09 0.81 -9.14
C ASN A 429 22.29 2.19 -9.80
N PRO A 430 21.48 3.20 -9.46
CA PRO A 430 21.60 4.52 -10.07
C PRO A 430 22.91 5.22 -9.75
N GLU A 431 23.63 4.83 -8.70
CA GLU A 431 24.92 5.47 -8.37
C GLU A 431 26.06 4.93 -9.23
N THR A 432 25.99 3.65 -9.61
CA THR A 432 27.03 3.00 -10.40
C THR A 432 26.67 2.84 -11.86
N ALA A 433 25.43 3.10 -12.28
CA ALA A 433 24.95 2.84 -13.64
C ALA A 433 25.27 1.40 -14.10
N THR A 434 25.13 0.44 -13.18
CA THR A 434 25.37 -0.96 -13.48
C THR A 434 24.14 -1.78 -13.12
N THR A 435 23.84 -2.76 -13.98
CA THR A 435 22.82 -3.78 -13.73
C THR A 435 23.32 -4.67 -12.59
N ALA A 436 23.01 -4.28 -11.36
CA ALA A 436 23.68 -4.76 -10.16
C ALA A 436 23.13 -6.12 -9.70
N ARG A 437 23.29 -7.18 -10.49
CA ARG A 437 23.12 -8.53 -9.92
C ARG A 437 24.24 -8.78 -8.91
N LYS A 438 23.94 -8.53 -7.63
CA LYS A 438 24.63 -8.96 -6.38
C LYS A 438 25.73 -8.06 -5.78
N ALA A 439 25.97 -6.83 -6.26
CA ALA A 439 27.13 -6.05 -5.80
C ALA A 439 26.90 -5.09 -4.62
N THR A 440 25.66 -4.63 -4.36
CA THR A 440 25.38 -3.54 -3.40
C THR A 440 25.03 -4.02 -1.98
N GLY A 441 24.81 -5.30 -1.75
CA GLY A 441 24.38 -5.80 -0.43
C GLY A 441 22.96 -5.37 -0.03
N SER A 442 22.25 -4.61 -0.88
CA SER A 442 20.85 -4.22 -0.70
C SER A 442 19.94 -5.41 -1.01
N TYR A 443 19.89 -6.35 -0.07
CA TYR A 443 18.97 -7.47 -0.09
C TYR A 443 17.76 -7.15 0.78
N TYR A 444 16.56 -7.36 0.22
CA TYR A 444 15.33 -7.41 1.01
C TYR A 444 15.54 -8.40 2.14
N THR A 445 15.37 -7.95 3.38
CA THR A 445 15.27 -8.86 4.51
C THR A 445 13.90 -9.53 4.43
N PRO A 446 13.82 -10.86 4.25
CA PRO A 446 12.54 -11.56 4.24
C PRO A 446 11.72 -11.21 5.48
N ARG A 447 10.42 -11.07 5.28
CA ARG A 447 9.45 -10.68 6.33
C ARG A 447 9.62 -11.48 7.62
N GLU A 448 9.80 -12.78 7.49
CA GLU A 448 9.96 -13.72 8.61
C GLU A 448 11.20 -13.40 9.44
N ILE A 449 12.28 -12.94 8.79
CA ILE A 449 13.51 -12.52 9.46
C ILE A 449 13.29 -11.19 10.17
N VAL A 450 12.63 -10.21 9.51
CA VAL A 450 12.28 -8.93 10.13
C VAL A 450 11.45 -9.16 11.39
N GLU A 451 10.38 -9.94 11.29
CA GLU A 451 9.48 -10.24 12.41
C GLU A 451 10.23 -10.93 13.55
N TYR A 452 11.02 -11.96 13.24
CA TYR A 452 11.82 -12.67 14.24
C TYR A 452 12.76 -11.73 14.99
N MET A 453 13.51 -10.89 14.26
CA MET A 453 14.47 -9.96 14.86
C MET A 453 13.79 -8.89 15.71
N VAL A 454 12.66 -8.36 15.26
CA VAL A 454 11.86 -7.40 16.03
C VAL A 454 11.33 -8.05 17.30
N ASP A 455 10.77 -9.25 17.20
CA ASP A 455 10.23 -9.99 18.35
C ASP A 455 11.30 -10.29 19.39
N VAL A 456 12.46 -10.81 18.97
CA VAL A 456 13.57 -11.08 19.89
C VAL A 456 14.05 -9.80 20.54
N SER A 457 14.22 -8.71 19.77
CA SER A 457 14.71 -7.44 20.30
C SER A 457 13.77 -6.82 21.33
N LEU A 458 12.47 -6.77 21.03
CA LEU A 458 11.48 -6.22 21.96
C LEU A 458 11.27 -7.14 23.17
N ARG A 459 11.30 -8.46 22.99
CA ARG A 459 11.21 -9.43 24.08
C ARG A 459 12.31 -9.22 25.10
N GLU A 460 13.55 -9.15 24.66
CA GLU A 460 14.69 -8.97 25.56
C GLU A 460 14.70 -7.56 26.18
N TYR A 461 14.26 -6.53 25.44
CA TYR A 461 14.06 -5.19 26.00
C TYR A 461 13.04 -5.18 27.16
N PHE A 462 11.84 -5.74 26.95
CA PHE A 462 10.81 -5.77 27.99
C PHE A 462 11.23 -6.64 29.17
N ARG A 463 11.83 -7.82 28.94
CA ARG A 463 12.33 -8.69 30.02
C ARG A 463 13.40 -8.01 30.87
N ALA A 464 14.28 -7.23 30.25
CA ALA A 464 15.32 -6.50 30.97
C ALA A 464 14.77 -5.32 31.79
N LYS A 465 13.73 -4.65 31.30
CA LYS A 465 13.13 -3.46 31.95
C LYS A 465 12.00 -3.78 32.92
N LEU A 466 11.38 -4.96 32.81
CA LEU A 466 10.27 -5.44 33.62
C LEU A 466 10.59 -6.84 34.20
N PRO A 467 11.68 -6.99 34.99
CA PRO A 467 12.07 -8.29 35.55
C PRO A 467 11.02 -8.89 36.50
N GLU A 468 10.11 -8.07 37.02
CA GLU A 468 8.99 -8.46 37.88
C GLU A 468 7.83 -9.11 37.13
N ILE A 469 7.70 -8.90 35.81
CA ILE A 469 6.64 -9.47 35.01
C ILE A 469 7.04 -10.87 34.54
N GLU A 470 6.13 -11.83 34.69
CA GLU A 470 6.34 -13.20 34.21
C GLU A 470 6.69 -13.25 32.73
N ARG A 471 7.72 -14.03 32.38
CA ARG A 471 8.22 -14.14 31.00
C ARG A 471 7.14 -14.59 30.02
N GLU A 472 6.26 -15.50 30.45
CA GLU A 472 5.16 -16.01 29.64
C GLU A 472 4.16 -14.89 29.28
N LYS A 473 3.88 -13.95 30.19
CA LYS A 473 3.02 -12.79 29.89
C LYS A 473 3.63 -11.89 28.82
N ILE A 474 4.95 -11.66 28.85
CA ILE A 474 5.66 -10.89 27.82
C ILE A 474 5.64 -11.61 26.47
N ASP A 475 5.83 -12.95 26.47
CA ASP A 475 5.78 -13.74 25.25
C ASP A 475 4.38 -13.75 24.62
N ILE A 476 3.32 -13.87 25.43
CA ILE A 476 1.93 -13.77 24.97
C ILE A 476 1.63 -12.36 24.42
N LEU A 477 2.11 -11.32 25.10
CA LEU A 477 1.93 -9.92 24.68
C LEU A 477 2.51 -9.65 23.29
N LEU A 478 3.74 -10.11 23.04
CA LEU A 478 4.44 -9.95 21.75
C LEU A 478 3.88 -10.85 20.66
N SER A 479 3.29 -11.98 21.07
CA SER A 479 2.68 -12.90 20.12
C SER A 479 1.45 -12.29 19.46
N TYR A 480 1.19 -12.75 18.25
CA TYR A 480 -0.02 -12.40 17.51
C TYR A 480 -1.23 -13.28 17.84
N SER A 481 -1.20 -14.03 18.96
CA SER A 481 -2.40 -14.70 19.44
C SER A 481 -3.44 -13.67 19.91
N GLU A 482 -4.71 -14.06 19.90
CA GLU A 482 -5.78 -13.26 20.53
C GLU A 482 -5.74 -13.31 22.06
N GLU A 483 -4.84 -14.12 22.63
CA GLU A 483 -4.62 -14.19 24.06
C GLU A 483 -4.03 -12.86 24.54
N VAL A 484 -4.74 -12.21 25.45
CA VAL A 484 -4.29 -11.00 26.13
C VAL A 484 -3.87 -11.42 27.54
N PRO A 485 -2.59 -11.21 27.91
CA PRO A 485 -2.17 -11.54 29.27
C PRO A 485 -2.87 -10.62 30.26
N GLU A 486 -3.25 -11.16 31.43
CA GLU A 486 -3.77 -10.34 32.51
C GLU A 486 -2.62 -9.52 33.14
N PHE A 487 -2.69 -8.21 32.94
CA PHE A 487 -1.83 -7.21 33.58
C PHE A 487 -2.66 -6.35 34.53
N SER A 488 -2.10 -6.06 35.70
CA SER A 488 -2.58 -5.00 36.59
C SER A 488 -2.44 -3.63 35.92
N ASP A 489 -3.20 -2.64 36.40
CA ASP A 489 -3.13 -1.28 35.85
C ASP A 489 -1.74 -0.65 36.00
N GLU A 490 -0.99 -1.00 37.06
CA GLU A 490 0.38 -0.55 37.23
C GLU A 490 1.32 -1.17 36.18
N GLU A 491 1.22 -2.48 35.94
CA GLU A 491 2.00 -3.15 34.89
C GLU A 491 1.69 -2.56 33.51
N LYS A 492 0.41 -2.33 33.19
CA LYS A 492 0.01 -1.68 31.92
C LYS A 492 0.64 -0.30 31.78
N ARG A 493 0.51 0.58 32.78
CA ARG A 493 1.11 1.92 32.76
C ARG A 493 2.63 1.86 32.59
N ARG A 494 3.32 0.93 33.26
CA ARG A 494 4.77 0.73 33.10
C ARG A 494 5.14 0.31 31.68
N ILE A 495 4.44 -0.67 31.10
CA ILE A 495 4.68 -1.12 29.72
C ILE A 495 4.48 0.04 28.74
N LEU A 496 3.36 0.77 28.85
CA LEU A 496 3.06 1.92 28.00
C LEU A 496 4.12 3.02 28.14
N SER A 497 4.58 3.31 29.37
CA SER A 497 5.64 4.29 29.61
C SER A 497 6.96 3.90 28.97
N LEU A 498 7.31 2.61 29.01
CA LEU A 498 8.49 2.09 28.34
C LEU A 498 8.38 2.21 26.82
N ILE A 499 7.23 1.82 26.24
CA ILE A 499 6.98 1.98 24.80
C ILE A 499 7.12 3.44 24.40
N GLY A 500 6.51 4.37 25.13
CA GLY A 500 6.60 5.79 24.80
C GLY A 500 8.01 6.40 24.97
N LYS A 501 8.95 5.71 25.64
CA LYS A 501 10.33 6.18 25.86
C LYS A 501 11.35 5.42 25.03
N ILE A 502 10.94 4.35 24.34
CA ILE A 502 11.85 3.51 23.56
C ILE A 502 12.43 4.33 22.41
N LYS A 503 13.72 4.10 22.11
CA LYS A 503 14.42 4.71 20.97
C LYS A 503 15.01 3.57 20.14
N ILE A 504 14.59 3.50 18.89
CA ILE A 504 14.92 2.42 17.97
C ILE A 504 15.60 3.05 16.76
N LEU A 505 16.79 2.57 16.43
CA LEU A 505 17.59 3.08 15.32
C LEU A 505 17.94 1.92 14.39
N ASP A 506 17.59 2.08 13.11
CA ASP A 506 18.14 1.27 12.03
C ASP A 506 19.15 2.10 11.22
N PRO A 507 20.47 1.83 11.34
CA PRO A 507 21.51 2.64 10.70
C PRO A 507 21.68 2.37 9.18
N ALA A 508 20.98 1.37 8.63
CA ALA A 508 20.98 1.03 7.21
C ALA A 508 19.58 0.55 6.80
N CYS A 509 18.60 1.44 6.94
CA CYS A 509 17.19 1.06 7.00
C CYS A 509 16.57 0.66 5.65
N GLY A 510 17.26 0.91 4.53
CA GLY A 510 16.77 0.61 3.19
C GLY A 510 15.38 1.20 2.96
N SER A 511 14.46 0.39 2.45
CA SER A 511 13.05 0.79 2.27
C SER A 511 12.24 0.88 3.57
N GLY A 512 12.87 0.75 4.74
CA GLY A 512 12.22 0.86 6.05
C GLY A 512 11.64 -0.46 6.59
N ALA A 513 12.15 -1.63 6.17
CA ALA A 513 11.59 -2.92 6.57
C ALA A 513 11.58 -3.15 8.10
N PHE A 514 12.71 -2.98 8.79
CA PHE A 514 12.75 -3.09 10.26
C PHE A 514 12.01 -1.98 10.98
N PRO A 515 12.19 -0.68 10.64
CA PRO A 515 11.41 0.41 11.23
C PRO A 515 9.89 0.18 11.16
N MET A 516 9.38 -0.28 10.02
CA MET A 516 7.96 -0.59 9.84
C MET A 516 7.54 -1.83 10.65
N GLY A 517 8.36 -2.89 10.66
CA GLY A 517 8.08 -4.09 11.46
C GLY A 517 8.00 -3.79 12.95
N VAL A 518 8.88 -2.92 13.45
CA VAL A 518 8.83 -2.37 14.81
C VAL A 518 7.56 -1.58 15.05
N LEU A 519 7.22 -0.64 14.16
CA LEU A 519 6.00 0.16 14.28
C LEU A 519 4.78 -0.73 14.43
N HIS A 520 4.61 -1.70 13.53
CA HIS A 520 3.48 -2.64 13.56
C HIS A 520 3.44 -3.45 14.84
N LYS A 521 4.59 -3.95 15.32
CA LYS A 521 4.66 -4.73 16.56
C LYS A 521 4.32 -3.88 17.78
N LEU A 522 4.82 -2.65 17.87
CA LEU A 522 4.50 -1.72 18.96
C LEU A 522 3.01 -1.33 18.95
N VAL A 523 2.43 -1.02 17.80
CA VAL A 523 1.00 -0.73 17.66
C VAL A 523 0.15 -1.93 18.10
N HIS A 524 0.53 -3.16 17.70
CA HIS A 524 -0.15 -4.38 18.15
C HIS A 524 -0.10 -4.57 19.67
N ILE A 525 1.05 -4.29 20.30
CA ILE A 525 1.18 -4.33 21.77
C ILE A 525 0.28 -3.27 22.42
N LEU A 526 0.26 -2.05 21.90
CA LEU A 526 -0.60 -0.97 22.38
C LEU A 526 -2.09 -1.33 22.26
N GLN A 527 -2.50 -1.93 21.14
CA GLN A 527 -3.87 -2.43 20.93
C GLN A 527 -4.27 -3.49 21.97
N LYS A 528 -3.36 -4.40 22.32
CA LYS A 528 -3.63 -5.44 23.32
C LYS A 528 -3.77 -4.88 24.73
N ILE A 529 -2.96 -3.89 25.09
CA ILE A 529 -2.88 -3.36 26.46
C ILE A 529 -3.91 -2.26 26.71
N ASP A 530 -4.10 -1.37 25.75
CA ASP A 530 -4.93 -0.16 25.87
C ASP A 530 -5.74 0.08 24.59
N PRO A 531 -6.72 -0.81 24.27
CA PRO A 531 -7.45 -0.78 23.00
C PRO A 531 -8.18 0.54 22.74
N ASN A 532 -8.61 1.25 23.79
CA ASN A 532 -9.34 2.51 23.72
C ASN A 532 -8.44 3.75 23.91
N ASN A 533 -7.11 3.60 23.87
CA ASN A 533 -6.15 4.71 23.99
C ASN A 533 -6.24 5.54 25.28
N LYS A 534 -6.87 5.02 26.33
CA LYS A 534 -7.13 5.79 27.55
C LYS A 534 -5.82 6.19 28.23
N TYR A 535 -4.97 5.21 28.49
CA TYR A 535 -3.70 5.41 29.17
C TYR A 535 -2.66 6.03 28.24
N TRP A 536 -2.71 5.70 26.94
CA TRP A 536 -1.83 6.27 25.94
C TRP A 536 -2.03 7.79 25.80
N LEU A 537 -3.29 8.25 25.77
CA LEU A 537 -3.63 9.68 25.77
C LEU A 537 -3.18 10.39 27.05
N GLU A 538 -3.44 9.80 28.22
CA GLU A 538 -2.98 10.33 29.51
C GLU A 538 -1.45 10.54 29.49
N LEU A 539 -0.71 9.54 29.03
CA LEU A 539 0.76 9.57 29.01
C LEU A 539 1.33 10.62 28.05
N GLN A 540 0.70 10.84 26.90
CA GLN A 540 1.13 11.88 25.96
C GLN A 540 0.86 13.28 26.51
N ARG A 541 -0.30 13.50 27.13
CA ARG A 541 -0.63 14.77 27.79
C ARG A 541 0.36 15.08 28.92
N GLU A 542 0.64 14.11 29.79
CA GLU A 542 1.61 14.26 30.88
C GLU A 542 2.98 14.66 30.35
N LYS A 543 3.46 14.05 29.26
CA LYS A 543 4.73 14.40 28.65
C LYS A 543 4.76 15.81 28.06
N ALA A 544 3.72 16.22 27.33
CA ALA A 544 3.64 17.57 26.77
C ALA A 544 3.65 18.64 27.88
N ILE A 545 3.04 18.32 29.03
CA ILE A 545 3.07 19.16 30.23
C ILE A 545 4.49 19.21 30.83
N GLU A 546 5.12 18.06 31.06
CA GLU A 546 6.48 17.99 31.62
C GLU A 546 7.53 18.68 30.75
N GLU A 547 7.47 18.53 29.43
CA GLU A 547 8.42 19.16 28.49
C GLU A 547 8.29 20.68 28.50
N SER A 548 7.07 21.19 28.58
CA SER A 548 6.79 22.62 28.72
C SER A 548 7.25 23.16 30.08
N GLU A 549 7.06 22.41 31.16
CA GLU A 549 7.47 22.84 32.51
C GLU A 549 9.00 22.87 32.69
N ARG A 550 9.74 22.01 31.98
CA ARG A 550 11.21 22.01 32.01
C ARG A 550 11.85 23.16 31.23
N ALA A 551 11.11 23.85 30.36
CA ALA A 551 11.65 24.87 29.46
C ALA A 551 11.61 26.32 30.01
N PHE A 552 10.95 26.57 31.16
CA PHE A 552 11.00 27.81 31.96
C PHE A 552 10.82 29.17 31.22
N GLU A 553 10.12 29.25 30.07
CA GLU A 553 9.85 30.52 29.37
C GLU A 553 8.35 30.76 29.07
N GLU A 554 7.88 32.02 29.09
CA GLU A 554 6.48 32.41 28.78
C GLU A 554 6.07 32.11 27.33
N SER A 555 7.04 32.01 26.41
CA SER A 555 6.87 31.58 25.01
C SER A 555 6.36 30.14 24.89
N ASP A 556 6.56 29.30 25.91
CA ASP A 556 6.17 27.88 25.89
C ASP A 556 4.70 27.64 26.23
N LYS A 557 3.96 28.62 26.75
CA LYS A 557 2.54 28.42 27.06
C LYS A 557 1.70 28.28 25.78
N ALA A 558 1.95 29.14 24.78
CA ALA A 558 1.28 29.04 23.48
C ALA A 558 1.68 27.74 22.76
N LYS A 559 2.95 27.36 22.81
CA LYS A 559 3.47 26.10 22.26
C LYS A 559 2.88 24.87 22.95
N ARG A 560 2.68 24.92 24.26
CA ARG A 560 1.97 23.89 25.04
C ARG A 560 0.51 23.79 24.64
N GLU A 561 -0.19 24.92 24.48
CA GLU A 561 -1.58 24.94 24.02
C GLU A 561 -1.68 24.34 22.61
N GLU A 562 -0.76 24.67 21.70
CA GLU A 562 -0.67 24.09 20.36
C GLU A 562 -0.40 22.57 20.39
N MET A 563 0.60 22.10 21.14
CA MET A 563 0.87 20.66 21.30
C MET A 563 -0.32 19.91 21.91
N LEU A 564 -1.02 20.50 22.88
CA LEU A 564 -2.22 19.89 23.46
C LEU A 564 -3.38 19.84 22.45
N ILE A 565 -3.52 20.84 21.58
CA ILE A 565 -4.48 20.83 20.48
C ILE A 565 -4.14 19.70 19.49
N GLU A 566 -2.88 19.62 19.04
CA GLU A 566 -2.41 18.57 18.13
C GLU A 566 -2.65 17.16 18.70
N ILE A 567 -2.33 16.96 19.98
CA ILE A 567 -2.63 15.70 20.68
C ILE A 567 -4.14 15.44 20.65
N ASN A 568 -4.97 16.42 21.04
CA ASN A 568 -6.41 16.20 21.06
C ASN A 568 -6.98 15.88 19.68
N GLU A 569 -6.52 16.55 18.62
CA GLU A 569 -6.92 16.27 17.24
C GLU A 569 -6.47 14.88 16.78
N ALA A 570 -5.26 14.46 17.14
CA ALA A 570 -4.76 13.12 16.78
C ALA A 570 -5.61 11.99 17.40
N PHE A 571 -6.10 12.17 18.62
CA PHE A 571 -6.99 11.21 19.30
C PHE A 571 -8.48 11.43 19.03
N ASP A 572 -8.86 12.43 18.23
CA ASP A 572 -10.25 12.69 17.89
C ASP A 572 -10.79 11.56 17.00
N GLU A 573 -11.57 10.65 17.60
CA GLU A 573 -12.18 9.53 16.90
C GLU A 573 -13.23 9.96 15.86
N SER A 574 -13.68 11.22 15.82
CA SER A 574 -14.53 11.71 14.73
C SER A 574 -13.74 11.94 13.44
N ILE A 575 -12.43 12.21 13.54
CA ILE A 575 -11.54 12.56 12.43
C ILE A 575 -10.54 11.43 12.14
N ASN A 576 -10.15 10.65 13.15
CA ASN A 576 -9.10 9.63 13.06
C ASN A 576 -9.59 8.26 13.56
N TYR A 577 -8.96 7.19 13.09
CA TYR A 577 -9.05 5.88 13.73
C TYR A 577 -8.12 5.84 14.95
N PRO A 578 -8.42 5.01 15.97
CA PRO A 578 -7.62 4.96 17.21
C PRO A 578 -6.11 4.71 16.99
N ASP A 579 -5.73 4.00 15.93
CA ASP A 579 -4.32 3.72 15.66
C ASP A 579 -3.52 4.91 15.11
N TYR A 580 -4.19 5.94 14.58
CA TYR A 580 -3.52 7.13 14.07
C TYR A 580 -2.62 7.78 15.12
N ALA A 581 -3.17 8.07 16.30
CA ALA A 581 -2.44 8.69 17.41
C ALA A 581 -1.31 7.80 17.95
N ARG A 582 -1.47 6.48 17.90
CA ARG A 582 -0.42 5.52 18.28
C ARG A 582 0.74 5.59 17.30
N LYS A 583 0.44 5.47 16.01
CA LYS A 583 1.44 5.49 14.94
C LYS A 583 2.17 6.82 14.89
N LEU A 584 1.45 7.94 14.91
CA LEU A 584 2.02 9.29 14.81
C LEU A 584 3.09 9.50 15.89
N TYR A 585 2.73 9.23 17.15
CA TYR A 585 3.66 9.36 18.26
C TYR A 585 4.90 8.47 18.11
N LEU A 586 4.70 7.19 17.77
CA LEU A 586 5.80 6.23 17.61
C LEU A 586 6.75 6.61 16.46
N ILE A 587 6.21 7.11 15.35
CA ILE A 587 6.99 7.51 14.17
C ILE A 587 7.84 8.73 14.50
N GLU A 588 7.27 9.75 15.16
CA GLU A 588 7.98 10.99 15.47
C GLU A 588 8.99 10.83 16.61
N ASN A 589 8.66 10.01 17.60
CA ASN A 589 9.38 10.01 18.88
C ASN A 589 10.15 8.72 19.18
N CYS A 590 9.89 7.60 18.51
CA CYS A 590 10.49 6.32 18.88
C CYS A 590 11.37 5.70 17.80
N ILE A 591 11.05 5.93 16.52
CA ILE A 591 11.64 5.19 15.40
C ILE A 591 12.50 6.10 14.54
N TYR A 592 13.76 5.72 14.35
CA TYR A 592 14.76 6.46 13.59
C TYR A 592 15.42 5.54 12.56
N GLY A 593 15.73 6.08 11.38
CA GLY A 593 16.38 5.35 10.30
C GLY A 593 17.40 6.20 9.59
N VAL A 594 18.52 5.58 9.20
CA VAL A 594 19.56 6.17 8.36
C VAL A 594 19.79 5.25 7.17
N ASP A 595 19.97 5.82 5.99
CA ASP A 595 20.41 5.09 4.82
C ASP A 595 21.33 5.97 3.96
N ILE A 596 22.24 5.36 3.21
CA ILE A 596 23.14 6.09 2.31
C ILE A 596 22.42 6.50 1.02
N GLN A 597 21.45 5.71 0.56
CA GLN A 597 20.75 5.91 -0.70
C GLN A 597 19.56 6.86 -0.49
N PRO A 598 19.54 8.06 -1.08
CA PRO A 598 18.45 9.03 -0.87
C PRO A 598 17.07 8.48 -1.27
N ILE A 599 17.04 7.59 -2.27
CA ILE A 599 15.81 6.96 -2.74
C ILE A 599 15.21 6.01 -1.70
N ALA A 600 16.05 5.21 -1.03
CA ALA A 600 15.64 4.30 0.04
C ALA A 600 14.98 5.07 1.20
N ILE A 601 15.58 6.20 1.59
CA ILE A 601 15.03 7.13 2.58
C ILE A 601 13.64 7.63 2.18
N GLN A 602 13.46 8.04 0.92
CA GLN A 602 12.15 8.52 0.44
C GLN A 602 11.08 7.43 0.51
N ILE A 603 11.44 6.18 0.18
CA ILE A 603 10.52 5.04 0.22
C ILE A 603 10.16 4.68 1.65
N SER A 604 11.14 4.68 2.55
CA SER A 604 10.90 4.45 3.98
C SER A 604 9.93 5.49 4.54
N LYS A 605 10.19 6.79 4.30
CA LYS A 605 9.27 7.88 4.65
C LYS A 605 7.88 7.69 4.06
N LEU A 606 7.81 7.26 2.80
CA LEU A 606 6.56 7.04 2.11
C LEU A 606 5.70 5.98 2.77
N ARG A 607 6.31 4.86 3.16
CA ARG A 607 5.60 3.75 3.82
C ARG A 607 5.02 4.20 5.15
N PHE A 608 5.79 4.94 5.96
CA PHE A 608 5.30 5.56 7.19
C PHE A 608 4.13 6.51 6.93
N PHE A 609 4.24 7.35 5.90
CA PHE A 609 3.20 8.29 5.54
C PHE A 609 1.91 7.59 5.10
N ILE A 610 2.00 6.57 4.25
CA ILE A 610 0.82 5.77 3.89
C ILE A 610 0.24 5.18 5.17
N SER A 611 1.05 4.49 5.99
CA SER A 611 0.60 3.85 7.22
C SER A 611 -0.19 4.80 8.15
N LEU A 612 0.16 6.09 8.17
CA LEU A 612 -0.58 7.15 8.86
C LEU A 612 -1.86 7.59 8.14
N VAL A 613 -1.77 7.94 6.84
CA VAL A 613 -2.91 8.39 6.04
C VAL A 613 -4.03 7.36 6.07
N LEU A 614 -3.70 6.06 6.11
CA LEU A 614 -4.66 4.98 6.26
C LEU A 614 -5.60 5.15 7.44
N ASP A 615 -5.07 5.60 8.57
CA ASP A 615 -5.79 5.74 9.82
C ASP A 615 -6.46 7.11 10.00
N GLN A 616 -6.40 7.99 8.99
CA GLN A 616 -7.23 9.20 8.95
C GLN A 616 -8.60 8.88 8.30
N LYS A 617 -9.69 9.38 8.92
CA LYS A 617 -11.02 9.31 8.33
C LYS A 617 -11.15 10.42 7.28
N ILE A 618 -11.92 10.11 6.23
CA ILE A 618 -12.18 11.08 5.18
C ILE A 618 -13.26 12.04 5.68
N ASP A 619 -12.89 13.29 5.92
CA ASP A 619 -13.86 14.36 6.08
C ASP A 619 -14.43 14.73 4.70
N ARG A 620 -15.67 14.33 4.42
CA ARG A 620 -16.36 14.64 3.16
C ARG A 620 -17.03 16.02 3.16
N SER A 621 -16.96 16.76 4.28
CA SER A 621 -17.55 18.10 4.40
C SER A 621 -16.64 19.22 3.90
N ARG A 622 -15.38 18.91 3.58
CA ARG A 622 -14.36 19.84 3.06
C ARG A 622 -13.92 19.51 1.64
#